data_AF-A0A3R9DFY7-F1
#
_entry.id   AF-A0A3R9DFY7-F1
#
_cell.length_a   1.000
_cell.length_b   1.000
_cell.length_c   1.000
_cell.angle_alpha   90.00
_cell.angle_beta   90.00
_cell.angle_gamma   90.00
#
_symmetry.space_group_name_H-M   'P 1'
#
loop_
_entity.id
_entity.type
_entity.pdbx_description
1 polymer ?
#
loop_
_entity_poly.entity_id
_entity_poly.type
_entity_poly.pdbx_seq_one_letter_code
_entity_poly.pdbx_strand_id
1 'polypeptide(L)' 'MRLKIFCRKRACSQLIDLSQMDCLQVSESEHRGGMIHERFYDVFISLKSGYIFDATIEDKQHDKLLELIEFDQKI' A
#
# COMPACT_ATOMS: atom_id res chain seq x y z
N MET A 1 -10.09 -11.24 4.58
CA MET A 1 -8.87 -10.95 5.36
C MET A 1 -8.68 -9.44 5.36
N ARG A 2 -8.36 -8.83 6.51
CA ARG A 2 -8.23 -7.36 6.62
C ARG A 2 -6.79 -6.98 6.96
N LEU A 3 -6.22 -6.10 6.17
CA LEU A 3 -4.85 -5.63 6.33
C LEU A 3 -4.83 -4.17 6.78
N LYS A 4 -4.10 -3.87 7.86
CA LYS A 4 -3.96 -2.50 8.37
C LYS A 4 -2.67 -1.88 7.86
N ILE A 5 -2.77 -0.91 6.96
CA ILE A 5 -1.64 -0.20 6.35
C ILE A 5 -1.59 1.22 6.88
N PHE A 6 -0.39 1.74 7.15
CA PHE A 6 -0.25 3.15 7.54
C PHE A 6 0.11 3.93 6.28
N CYS A 7 -0.68 4.95 6.01
CA CYS A 7 -0.55 5.81 4.85
C CYS A 7 0.14 7.08 5.32
N ARG A 8 1.41 7.26 4.92
CA ARG A 8 2.18 8.44 5.33
C ARG A 8 1.59 9.74 4.80
N LYS A 9 1.12 9.73 3.55
CA LYS A 9 0.45 10.87 2.90
C LYS A 9 -0.74 11.41 3.71
N ARG A 10 -1.46 10.53 4.42
CA ARG A 10 -2.60 10.89 5.28
C ARG A 10 -2.28 10.90 6.77
N ALA A 11 -1.04 10.56 7.15
CA ALA A 11 -0.59 10.36 8.54
C ALA A 11 -1.54 9.47 9.38
N CYS A 12 -2.18 8.47 8.78
CA CYS A 12 -3.14 7.60 9.46
C CYS A 12 -3.11 6.16 8.95
N SER A 13 -3.54 5.22 9.78
CA SER A 13 -3.74 3.83 9.36
C SER A 13 -5.10 3.61 8.72
N GLN A 14 -5.12 2.92 7.59
CA GLN A 14 -6.33 2.44 6.94
C GLN A 14 -6.43 0.92 7.00
N LEU A 15 -7.65 0.44 7.15
CA LEU A 15 -8.00 -0.97 7.08
C LEU A 15 -8.51 -1.27 5.69
N ILE A 16 -7.82 -2.17 5.00
CA ILE A 16 -8.18 -2.63 3.66
C ILE A 16 -8.77 -4.03 3.81
N ASP A 17 -9.97 -4.23 3.29
CA ASP A 17 -10.54 -5.57 3.13
C ASP A 17 -10.08 -6.16 1.80
N LEU A 18 -9.19 -7.14 1.87
CA LEU A 18 -8.59 -7.75 0.68
C LEU A 18 -9.64 -8.43 -0.22
N SER A 19 -10.76 -8.90 0.35
CA SER A 19 -11.84 -9.50 -0.46
C SER A 19 -12.50 -8.52 -1.45
N GLN A 20 -12.38 -7.23 -1.15
CA GLN A 20 -12.91 -6.14 -1.96
C GLN A 20 -11.88 -5.57 -2.92
N MET A 21 -10.62 -6.02 -2.84
CA MET A 21 -9.57 -5.60 -3.76
C MET A 21 -9.89 -6.13 -5.16
N ASP A 22 -9.69 -5.26 -6.15
CA ASP A 22 -9.90 -5.55 -7.57
C ASP A 22 -8.58 -5.47 -8.34
N CYS A 23 -7.76 -4.46 -8.04
CA CYS A 23 -6.44 -4.30 -8.66
C CYS A 23 -5.48 -3.62 -7.67
N LEU A 24 -4.23 -4.05 -7.67
CA LEU A 24 -3.12 -3.41 -6.97
C LEU A 24 -2.09 -2.85 -7.97
N GLN A 25 -1.62 -1.63 -7.72
CA GLN A 25 -0.43 -1.09 -8.36
C GLN A 25 0.56 -0.64 -7.29
N VAL A 26 1.81 -1.06 -7.43
CA VAL A 26 2.90 -0.72 -6.52
C VAL A 26 4.04 -0.13 -7.33
N SER A 27 4.57 0.99 -6.88
CA SER A 27 5.78 1.60 -7.44
C SER A 27 6.72 2.03 -6.33
N GLU A 28 8.02 1.84 -6.52
CA GLU A 28 9.02 2.41 -5.61
C GLU A 28 9.04 3.93 -5.79
N SER A 29 8.92 4.64 -4.69
CA SER A 29 8.79 6.10 -4.64
C SER A 29 10.14 6.70 -4.25
N GLU A 30 10.72 7.51 -5.13
CA GLU A 30 11.95 8.28 -4.85
C GLU A 30 11.61 9.51 -3.98
N HIS A 31 11.10 9.30 -2.76
CA HIS A 31 10.82 10.41 -1.87
C HIS A 31 12.15 11.04 -1.40
N ARG A 32 12.51 12.18 -2.02
CA ARG A 32 13.70 12.99 -1.69
C ARG A 32 13.52 13.72 -0.36
N GLY A 33 13.64 13.00 0.74
CA GLY A 33 13.45 13.49 2.10
C GLY A 33 14.72 13.45 2.96
N GLY A 34 15.80 14.10 2.52
CA GLY A 34 16.83 14.72 3.37
C GLY A 34 17.76 13.85 4.25
N MET A 35 17.35 12.74 4.85
CA MET A 35 18.21 11.98 5.76
C MET A 35 17.82 10.51 5.83
N ILE A 36 18.79 9.66 5.49
CA ILE A 36 18.84 8.20 5.67
C ILE A 36 18.02 7.40 4.65
N HIS A 37 18.61 6.31 4.16
CA HIS A 37 18.15 5.34 3.15
C HIS A 37 16.79 4.66 3.46
N GLU A 38 15.72 5.41 3.72
CA GLU A 38 14.37 4.84 3.81
C GLU A 38 13.78 4.74 2.40
N ARG A 39 13.41 3.52 1.98
CA ARG A 39 12.62 3.30 0.77
C ARG A 39 11.15 3.55 1.06
N PHE A 40 10.46 4.06 0.06
CA PHE A 40 9.02 4.29 0.11
C PHE A 40 8.38 3.63 -1.10
N TYR A 41 7.13 3.19 -0.94
CA TYR A 41 6.37 2.56 -2.00
C TYR A 41 5.03 3.28 -2.13
N ASP A 42 4.76 3.82 -3.31
CA ASP A 42 3.44 4.33 -3.63
C ASP A 42 2.56 3.16 -4.07
N VAL A 43 1.45 2.99 -3.37
CA VAL A 43 0.52 1.89 -3.51
C VAL A 43 -0.86 2.45 -3.85
N PHE A 44 -1.40 1.98 -4.96
CA PHE A 44 -2.76 2.25 -5.40
C PHE A 44 -3.56 0.96 -5.38
N ILE A 45 -4.67 0.97 -4.65
CA ILE A 45 -5.57 -0.16 -4.51
C ILE A 45 -6.93 0.24 -5.05
N SER A 46 -7.34 -0.38 -6.15
CA SER A 46 -8.71 -0.29 -6.64
C SER A 46 -9.57 -1.32 -5.91
N LEU A 47 -10.72 -0.90 -5.41
CA LEU A 47 -11.73 -1.79 -4.84
C LEU A 47 -12.84 -2.04 -5.87
N LYS A 48 -13.52 -3.19 -5.75
CA LYS A 48 -14.68 -3.58 -6.58
C LYS A 48 -15.83 -2.57 -6.54
N SER A 49 -15.89 -1.74 -5.50
CA SER A 49 -16.84 -0.65 -5.37
C SER A 49 -16.52 0.56 -6.27
N GLY A 50 -15.37 0.59 -6.93
CA GLY A 50 -14.84 1.73 -7.67
C GLY A 50 -14.08 2.74 -6.81
N TYR A 51 -13.95 2.50 -5.50
CA TYR A 51 -13.12 3.34 -4.63
C TYR A 51 -11.64 3.05 -4.84
N ILE A 52 -10.84 4.10 -4.97
CA ILE A 52 -9.38 4.01 -5.09
C ILE A 52 -8.73 4.47 -3.79
N PHE A 53 -7.93 3.58 -3.21
CA PHE A 53 -7.08 3.89 -2.07
C PHE A 53 -5.64 4.15 -2.55
N ASP A 54 -5.19 5.38 -2.38
CA ASP A 54 -3.81 5.84 -2.63
C ASP A 54 -3.09 5.99 -1.28
N ALA A 55 -1.94 5.32 -1.14
CA ALA A 55 -1.07 5.44 0.00
C ALA A 55 0.42 5.32 -0.34
N THR A 56 1.23 6.13 0.32
CA THR A 56 2.68 5.93 0.41
C THR A 56 2.99 5.12 1.68
N ILE A 57 3.63 3.97 1.49
CA ILE A 57 4.04 3.01 2.52
C ILE A 57 5.56 3.11 2.72
N GLU A 58 6.00 3.08 3.98
CA GLU A 58 7.44 3.03 4.31
C GLU A 58 7.97 1.60 4.25
N ASP A 59 9.26 1.42 3.97
CA ASP A 59 9.93 0.10 3.97
C ASP A 59 9.78 -0.67 5.29
N LYS A 60 9.59 0.03 6.42
CA LYS A 60 9.27 -0.59 7.72
C LYS A 60 7.97 -1.43 7.71
N GLN A 61 7.14 -1.28 6.68
CA GLN A 61 5.90 -2.03 6.49
C GLN A 61 5.96 -2.95 5.27
N HIS A 62 7.17 -3.31 4.81
CA HIS A 62 7.39 -4.15 3.64
C HIS A 62 6.64 -5.48 3.70
N ASP A 63 6.55 -6.14 4.87
CA ASP A 63 5.79 -7.39 5.02
C ASP A 63 4.32 -7.24 4.59
N LYS A 64 3.71 -6.10 4.88
CA LYS A 64 2.32 -5.80 4.48
C LYS A 64 2.20 -5.54 2.99
N LEU A 65 3.25 -4.95 2.40
CA LEU A 65 3.32 -4.76 0.95
C LEU A 65 3.43 -6.10 0.24
N LEU A 66 4.25 -7.02 0.76
CA LEU A 66 4.35 -8.39 0.24
C LEU A 66 3.01 -9.12 0.33
N GLU A 67 2.30 -9.02 1.45
CA GLU A 67 0.96 -9.63 1.60
C GLU A 67 -0.05 -9.09 0.57
N LEU A 68 -0.01 -7.79 0.26
CA LEU A 68 -0.83 -7.20 -0.81
C LEU A 68 -0.49 -7.80 -2.18
N ILE A 69 0.80 -7.87 -2.52
CA ILE A 69 1.27 -8.37 -3.81
C ILE A 69 0.94 -9.86 -3.97
N GLU A 70 1.16 -10.67 -2.94
CA GLU A 70 0.81 -12.08 -2.94
C GLU A 70 -0.69 -12.32 -3.08
N PHE A 71 -1.51 -11.43 -2.55
CA PHE A 71 -2.96 -11.52 -2.69
C PHE A 71 -3.40 -11.15 -4.11
N ASP A 72 -2.85 -10.09 -4.69
CA ASP A 72 -3.14 -9.66 -6.07
C ASP A 72 -2.79 -10.75 -7.10
N GLN A 73 -1.66 -11.44 -6.93
CA GLN A 73 -1.25 -12.55 -7.81
C GLN A 73 -2.14 -13.80 -7.73
N LYS A 74 -3.02 -13.91 -6.73
CA LYS A 74 -3.95 -15.04 -6.56
C LYS A 74 -5.33 -14.81 -7.18
N ILE A 75 -5.63 -13.57 -7.59
CA ILE A 75 -6.88 -13.20 -8.26
C ILE A 75 -6.78 -13.51 -9.75
#